data_AF-A0A7J7KJL2-F1
#
_entry.id   AF-A0A7J7KJL2-F1
#
_cell.length_a   1.000
_cell.length_b   1.000
_cell.length_c   1.000
_cell.angle_alpha   90.00
_cell.angle_beta   90.00
_cell.angle_gamma   90.00
#
_symmetry.space_group_name_H-M   'P 1'
#
loop_
_entity.id
_entity.type
_entity.pdbx_description
1 polymer ?
#
loop_
_entity_poly.entity_id
_entity_poly.type
_entity_poly.pdbx_seq_one_letter_code
_entity_poly.pdbx_strand_id
1 'polypeptide(L)' 'MDIAKLVATEQFILSCPDDLAVHLKQSSYNSSEDMCDAASLFLHARGRKLAKTKKTNTKDGKHTCR' A
#
# COMPACT_ATOMS: atom_id res chain seq x y z
N MET A 1 -23.24 16.40 8.28
CA MET A 1 -22.18 15.38 8.48
C MET A 1 -22.28 14.88 9.91
N ASP A 2 -22.17 13.57 10.10
CA ASP A 2 -22.20 12.94 11.42
C ASP A 2 -20.80 12.96 12.04
N ILE A 3 -20.66 13.56 13.23
CA ILE A 3 -19.37 13.70 13.93
C ILE A 3 -18.75 12.33 14.20
N ALA A 4 -19.56 11.31 14.51
CA ALA A 4 -19.06 9.97 14.76
C ALA A 4 -18.41 9.37 13.51
N LYS A 5 -18.98 9.62 12.33
CA LYS A 5 -18.40 9.16 11.05
C LYS A 5 -17.09 9.86 10.73
N LEU A 6 -16.98 11.15 11.06
CA LEU A 6 -15.73 11.90 10.87
C LEU A 6 -14.61 11.34 11.75
N VAL A 7 -14.90 11.14 13.03
CA VAL A 7 -13.93 10.55 13.99
C VAL A 7 -13.53 9.15 13.56
N ALA A 8 -14.48 8.30 13.17
CA ALA A 8 -14.18 6.94 12.70
C ALA A 8 -13.25 6.94 11.46
N THR A 9 -13.48 7.86 10.53
CA THR A 9 -12.63 8.02 9.33
C THR A 9 -11.22 8.46 9.71
N GLU A 10 -11.09 9.42 10.62
CA GLU A 10 -9.78 9.90 11.08
C GLU A 10 -9.02 8.80 11.83
N GLN A 11 -9.68 8.08 12.73
CA GLN A 11 -9.08 6.95 13.45
C GLN A 11 -8.66 5.82 12.51
N PHE A 12 -9.46 5.53 11.48
CA PHE A 12 -9.10 4.56 10.46
C PHE A 12 -7.79 4.95 9.75
N ILE A 13 -7.68 6.21 9.30
CA ILE A 13 -6.47 6.71 8.64
C ILE A 13 -5.25 6.65 9.57
N LEU A 14 -5.41 7.02 10.85
CA LEU A 14 -4.33 6.97 11.85
C LEU A 14 -3.89 5.55 12.19
N SER A 15 -4.75 4.55 12.02
CA SER A 15 -4.42 3.13 12.23
C SER A 15 -3.67 2.48 11.06
N CYS A 16 -3.64 3.14 9.90
CA CYS A 16 -2.98 2.63 8.70
C CYS A 16 -1.45 2.85 8.75
N PRO A 17 -0.65 2.04 8.02
CA PRO A 17 0.76 2.35 7.77
C PRO A 17 0.95 3.73 7.14
N ASP A 18 2.03 4.44 7.48
CA ASP A 18 2.27 5.83 7.09
C ASP A 18 2.10 6.12 5.59
N ASP A 19 2.61 5.23 4.73
CA ASP A 19 2.52 5.34 3.28
C ASP A 19 1.07 5.25 2.76
N LEU A 20 0.28 4.36 3.35
CA LEU A 20 -1.14 4.24 3.08
C LEU A 20 -1.90 5.45 3.65
N ALA A 21 -1.59 5.88 4.88
CA ALA A 21 -2.25 7.02 5.52
C ALA A 21 -2.05 8.31 4.70
N VAL A 22 -0.84 8.55 4.17
CA VAL A 22 -0.57 9.65 3.25
C VAL A 22 -1.40 9.53 1.98
N HIS A 23 -1.45 8.34 1.37
CA HIS A 23 -2.23 8.10 0.16
C HIS A 23 -3.73 8.38 0.36
N LEU A 24 -4.28 7.92 1.49
CA LEU A 24 -5.68 8.16 1.85
C LEU A 24 -5.96 9.65 2.14
N LYS A 25 -5.07 10.35 2.84
CA LYS A 25 -5.24 11.79 3.13
C LYS A 25 -5.18 12.69 1.88
N GLN A 26 -4.46 12.27 0.85
CA GLN A 26 -4.32 13.04 -0.40
C GLN A 26 -5.51 12.88 -1.35
N SER A 27 -6.40 11.94 -1.08
CA SER A 27 -7.54 11.62 -1.94
C SER A 27 -8.84 12.09 -1.29
N SER A 28 -9.82 12.46 -2.10
CA SER A 28 -11.19 12.71 -1.66
C SER A 28 -12.07 11.49 -1.93
N TYR A 29 -12.82 11.03 -0.92
CA TYR A 29 -13.71 9.89 -1.02
C TYR A 29 -15.16 10.32 -0.84
N ASN A 30 -16.08 9.72 -1.60
CA ASN A 30 -17.51 10.04 -1.47
C ASN A 30 -18.15 9.21 -0.35
N SER A 31 -17.56 8.06 -0.03
CA SER A 31 -18.02 7.14 1.01
C SER A 31 -16.84 6.53 1.79
N SER A 32 -17.14 5.96 2.96
CA SER A 32 -16.16 5.16 3.72
C SER A 32 -15.80 3.86 2.98
N GLU A 33 -16.71 3.34 2.16
CA GLU A 33 -16.50 2.13 1.35
C GLU A 33 -15.45 2.41 0.26
N ASP A 34 -15.54 3.56 -0.43
CA ASP A 34 -14.56 3.99 -1.42
C ASP A 34 -13.15 4.08 -0.82
N MET A 35 -13.04 4.58 0.42
CA MET A 35 -11.77 4.69 1.14
C MET A 35 -11.20 3.31 1.49
N CYS A 36 -12.04 2.37 1.93
CA CYS A 36 -11.65 0.99 2.22
C CYS A 36 -11.20 0.25 0.95
N ASP A 37 -11.87 0.47 -0.18
CA ASP A 37 -11.49 -0.08 -1.48
C ASP A 37 -10.13 0.47 -1.93
N ALA A 38 -9.91 1.78 -1.80
CA ALA A 38 -8.63 2.40 -2.11
C ALA A 38 -7.50 1.83 -1.23
N ALA A 39 -7.74 1.66 0.07
CA ALA A 39 -6.79 1.04 0.99
C ALA A 39 -6.46 -0.41 0.58
N SER A 40 -7.48 -1.19 0.24
CA SER A 40 -7.34 -2.57 -0.22
C SER A 40 -6.54 -2.66 -1.52
N LEU A 41 -6.82 -1.79 -2.50
CA LEU A 41 -6.06 -1.71 -3.75
C LEU A 41 -4.60 -1.34 -3.49
N PHE A 42 -4.34 -0.36 -2.64
CA PHE A 42 -2.98 0.09 -2.30
C PHE A 42 -2.18 -1.04 -1.68
N LEU A 43 -2.73 -1.72 -0.67
CA LEU A 43 -2.08 -2.84 0.01
C LEU A 43 -1.84 -4.01 -0.94
N HIS A 44 -2.80 -4.33 -1.81
CA HIS A 44 -2.64 -5.39 -2.80
C HIS A 44 -1.58 -5.04 -3.86
N ALA A 45 -1.49 -3.78 -4.29
CA ALA A 45 -0.43 -3.30 -5.17
C ALA A 45 0.94 -3.31 -4.49
N ARG A 46 1.01 -2.93 -3.21
CA ARG A 46 2.24 -2.97 -2.39
C ARG A 46 2.75 -4.39 -2.18
N GLY A 47 1.86 -5.33 -1.83
CA GLY A 47 2.18 -6.76 -1.74
C GLY A 47 2.70 -7.32 -3.08
N ARG A 48 2.10 -6.91 -4.20
CA ARG A 48 2.58 -7.26 -5.56
C ARG A 48 3.91 -6.63 -5.93
N LYS A 49 4.23 -5.42 -5.43
CA LYS A 49 5.56 -4.80 -5.60
C LYS A 49 6.63 -5.55 -4.79
N LEU A 50 6.34 -5.99 -3.56
CA LEU A 50 7.27 -6.75 -2.74
C LEU A 50 7.57 -8.14 -3.30
N ALA A 51 6.57 -8.82 -3.87
CA ALA A 51 6.76 -10.13 -4.51
C ALA A 51 7.66 -10.07 -5.77
N LYS A 52 7.80 -8.90 -6.40
CA LYS A 52 8.64 -8.72 -7.60
C LYS A 52 10.11 -8.47 -7.30
N THR A 53 10.50 -8.27 -6.04
CA THR A 53 11.90 -8.00 -5.65
C THR A 53 12.67 -9.25 -5.21
N LYS A 54 12.09 -10.45 -5.32
CA LYS A 54 12.84 -11.71 -5.12
C LYS A 54 13.25 -12.31 -6.47
N LYS A 55 14.12 -11.59 -7.19
CA LYS A 55 15.08 -12.23 -8.11
C LYS A 55 16.47 -11.99 -7.56
N THR A 56 16.93 -12.99 -6.82
CA THR A 56 18.31 -13.47 -6.68
C THR A 56 19.34 -12.63 -7.43
N ASN A 57 20.17 -11.92 -6.67
CA ASN A 57 21.47 -11.50 -7.17
C ASN A 57 22.50 -12.01 -6.17
N THR A 58 23.48 -12.78 -6.66
CA THR A 58 24.85 -13.04 -6.15
C THR A 58 25.27 -14.46 -6.56
N LYS A 59 26.41 -14.77 -7.20
CA LYS A 59 27.54 -14.05 -7.82
C LYS A 59 28.36 -15.11 -8.58
N ASP A 60 29.10 -14.68 -9.61
CA ASP A 60 30.41 -15.16 -10.07
C ASP A 60 30.68 -16.65 -10.37
N GLY A 61 31.19 -16.90 -11.58
CA GLY A 61 31.96 -18.10 -11.88
C GLY A 61 32.21 -18.35 -13.38
N LYS A 62 33.33 -17.82 -13.90
CA LYS A 62 33.94 -18.15 -15.20
C LYS A 62 33.82 -19.63 -15.60
N HIS A 63 33.46 -19.89 -16.86
CA HIS A 63 34.10 -21.00 -17.58
C HIS A 63 34.35 -20.66 -19.06
N THR A 64 35.59 -20.90 -19.45
CA THR A 64 36.23 -20.59 -20.73
C THR A 64 35.90 -21.60 -21.82
N CYS A 65 35.88 -21.11 -23.06
CA CYS A 65 36.36 -21.72 -24.32
C CYS A 65 36.64 -23.25 -24.33
N ARG A 66 35.95 -23.97 -25.22
CA ARG A 66 36.58 -24.89 -26.19
C ARG A 66 35.66 -25.16 -27.37
#